data_AF-A0AAP0EAR0-F1
#
_entry.id   AF-A0AAP0EAR0-F1
#
_cell.length_a   1.000
_cell.length_b   1.000
_cell.length_c   1.000
_cell.angle_alpha   90.00
_cell.angle_beta   90.00
_cell.angle_gamma   90.00
#
_symmetry.space_group_name_H-M   'P 1'
#
loop_
_entity.id
_entity.type
_entity.pdbx_description
1 polymer ?
#
loop_
_entity_poly.entity_id
_entity_poly.type
_entity_poly.pdbx_seq_one_letter_code
_entity_poly.pdbx_strand_id
1 'polypeptide(L)'
;MEIASGPISLCSKEHQKIYQDWFNCADLGFIFDFDFTISIHSLSDLDVKLTLLCVLDFCADGDGRITGNDAIKFFAMSNLSRPELKQIPKGKGFLGLKEFIAAMQIPLSSVTSIVDGLKRLYLEKLKPLEVTYRFNDFASPLLTNSDFDAKPMVMLLGQYSTGKTTFIKHLLRSSYPEHITFVDTPGVLSGEKQRTQRSYDFTGVTSWFAAKCDLILLLFDPHKLDISDEFKRVIGSLRGHDDKIRVVLNKADQVDTQQKELFTMINVDILGFNSSFNDKPVNEAAIGPIGKELFEKEQDDLLSDLKDIPKKACDRRINEFVKRARAAKIHSYIISHLKKEMPAMMGKSKVQQRLIDNLEDEFAKVRRDHHLPPGDFPNVEHFREVLGGYNIDKFEKLKPKLIQAVDDMLGYDIPDLLKNFRNPYE
;
A
#
# COMPACT_ATOMS: atom_id res chain seq x y z
N MET A 1 -11.15 23.17 38.34
CA MET A 1 -9.72 22.85 38.51
C MET A 1 -8.92 24.02 37.99
N GLU A 2 -8.09 24.61 38.83
CA GLU A 2 -7.14 25.65 38.39
C GLU A 2 -5.89 24.96 37.85
N ILE A 3 -5.31 25.49 36.77
CA ILE A 3 -4.06 24.96 36.20
C ILE A 3 -2.90 25.67 36.91
N ALA A 4 -2.20 24.96 37.80
CA ALA A 4 -1.08 25.51 38.55
C ALA A 4 0.13 25.76 37.63
N SER A 5 0.49 27.03 37.43
CA SER A 5 1.66 27.44 36.66
C SER A 5 2.95 27.29 37.48
N GLY A 6 3.52 26.09 37.48
CA GLY A 6 4.86 25.84 38.05
C GLY A 6 5.96 26.56 37.26
N PRO A 7 7.06 26.99 37.90
CA PRO A 7 8.18 27.63 37.21
C PRO A 7 8.92 26.62 36.33
N ILE A 8 9.10 26.95 35.05
CA ILE A 8 9.93 26.16 34.13
C ILE A 8 11.39 26.27 34.59
N SER A 9 11.96 25.17 35.07
CA SER A 9 13.37 25.12 35.46
C SER A 9 14.27 25.34 34.25
N LEU A 10 15.28 26.22 34.39
CA LEU A 10 16.24 26.42 33.32
C LEU A 10 17.06 25.14 33.08
N CYS A 11 17.06 24.68 31.84
CA CYS A 11 17.86 23.57 31.35
C CYS A 11 19.35 23.79 31.68
N SER A 12 20.02 22.81 32.30
CA SER A 12 21.45 22.93 32.65
C SER A 12 22.33 22.91 31.40
N LYS A 13 23.59 23.34 31.51
CA LYS A 13 24.50 23.40 30.35
C LYS A 13 24.87 22.01 29.80
N GLU A 14 24.88 20.99 30.66
CA GLU A 14 25.01 19.58 30.28
C GLU A 14 23.80 19.14 29.45
N HIS A 15 22.58 19.40 29.95
CA HIS A 15 21.35 19.08 29.23
C HIS A 15 21.25 19.84 27.89
N GLN A 16 21.56 21.14 27.86
CA GLN A 16 21.61 21.92 26.61
C GLN A 16 22.57 21.30 25.59
N LYS A 17 23.74 20.80 26.04
CA LYS A 17 24.68 20.09 25.17
C LYS A 17 24.13 18.75 24.69
N ILE A 18 23.48 17.97 25.55
CA ILE A 18 22.83 16.71 25.17
C ILE A 18 21.73 16.96 24.12
N TYR A 19 20.88 17.98 24.31
CA TYR A 19 19.91 18.38 23.30
C TYR A 19 20.58 18.82 21.99
N GLN A 20 21.64 19.61 22.05
CA GLN A 20 22.39 20.02 20.86
C GLN A 20 22.97 18.82 20.10
N ASP A 21 23.55 17.85 20.80
CA ASP A 21 24.08 16.62 20.22
C ASP A 21 22.97 15.71 19.64
N TRP A 22 21.77 15.69 20.24
CA TRP A 22 20.57 15.04 19.67
C TRP A 22 20.10 15.71 18.37
N PHE A 23 19.89 17.04 18.38
CA PHE A 23 19.46 17.77 17.19
C PHE A 23 20.49 17.67 16.06
N ASN A 24 21.79 17.79 16.36
CA ASN A 24 22.87 17.59 15.40
C ASN A 24 22.83 16.19 14.74
N CYS A 25 22.40 15.15 15.45
CA CYS A 25 22.24 13.81 14.85
C CYS A 25 21.04 13.74 13.90
N ALA A 26 19.90 14.34 14.26
CA ALA A 26 18.72 14.40 13.41
C ALA A 26 18.97 15.24 12.13
N ASP A 27 19.59 16.43 12.28
CA ASP A 27 19.90 17.36 11.18
C ASP A 27 20.95 16.80 10.20
N LEU A 28 21.79 15.84 10.64
CA LEU A 28 22.70 15.09 9.78
C LEU A 28 22.02 14.01 8.92
N GLY A 29 20.68 13.90 8.96
CA GLY A 29 19.91 12.99 8.12
C GLY A 29 19.74 11.58 8.69
N PHE A 30 20.12 11.34 9.96
CA PHE A 30 19.69 10.14 10.68
C PHE A 30 18.22 10.31 11.11
N ILE A 31 17.31 10.20 10.15
CA ILE A 31 15.88 10.11 10.41
C ILE A 31 15.62 8.81 11.17
N PHE A 32 15.06 8.93 12.37
CA PHE A 32 14.63 7.82 13.19
C PHE A 32 13.31 7.25 12.65
N ASP A 33 13.38 6.32 11.68
CA ASP A 33 12.24 5.45 11.31
C ASP A 33 12.00 4.41 12.42
N PHE A 34 11.52 4.88 13.58
CA PHE A 34 10.84 4.05 14.57
C PHE A 34 9.37 3.91 14.12
N ASP A 35 9.03 2.80 13.46
CA ASP A 35 7.65 2.40 13.16
C ASP A 35 6.89 1.97 14.44
N PHE A 36 6.76 2.89 15.41
CA PHE A 36 5.70 2.89 16.42
C PHE A 36 4.81 4.12 16.22
N THR A 37 4.31 4.29 15.00
CA THR A 37 3.58 5.48 14.56
C THR A 37 2.19 5.57 15.20
N ILE A 38 2.11 6.19 16.38
CA ILE A 38 0.94 6.99 16.71
C ILE A 38 0.82 8.05 15.61
N SER A 39 -0.34 8.12 14.94
CA SER A 39 -0.50 8.77 13.65
C SER A 39 -0.11 10.26 13.64
N ILE A 40 1.07 10.57 13.10
CA ILE A 40 1.63 11.93 13.02
C ILE A 40 0.97 12.72 11.89
N HIS A 41 -0.31 13.08 12.09
CA HIS A 41 -1.03 14.02 11.23
C HIS A 41 -1.86 15.07 12.00
N SER A 42 -1.91 15.03 13.34
CA SER A 42 -2.59 16.05 14.17
C SER A 42 -2.12 16.03 15.64
N LEU A 43 -0.83 16.29 15.89
CA LEU A 43 -0.28 16.47 17.24
C LEU A 43 0.65 17.69 17.29
N SER A 44 0.97 18.16 18.50
CA SER A 44 1.68 19.43 18.74
C SER A 44 3.08 19.22 19.33
N ASP A 45 3.84 20.29 19.55
CA ASP A 45 5.18 20.27 20.19
C ASP A 45 5.21 19.61 21.59
N LEU A 46 4.05 19.31 22.18
CA LEU A 46 3.92 18.66 23.48
C LEU A 46 4.05 17.13 23.39
N ASP A 47 3.64 16.52 22.28
CA ASP A 47 3.52 15.06 22.15
C ASP A 47 4.84 14.39 21.76
N VAL A 48 5.65 15.09 20.94
CA VAL A 48 7.06 14.73 20.69
C VAL A 48 7.87 14.80 21.98
N LYS A 49 7.63 15.82 22.81
CA LYS A 49 8.22 15.92 24.16
C LYS A 49 7.77 14.78 25.07
N LEU A 50 6.52 14.35 24.99
CA LEU A 50 6.01 13.23 25.79
C LEU A 50 6.71 11.91 25.44
N THR A 51 6.96 11.66 24.16
CA THR A 51 7.70 10.47 23.70
C THR A 51 9.17 10.51 24.15
N LEU A 52 9.81 11.69 24.09
CA LEU A 52 11.14 11.89 24.68
C LEU A 52 11.15 11.71 26.20
N LEU A 53 10.13 12.21 26.90
CA LEU A 53 9.96 12.06 28.34
C LEU A 53 9.85 10.59 28.75
N CYS A 54 9.09 9.76 28.03
CA CYS A 54 9.03 8.32 28.33
C CYS A 54 10.38 7.59 28.16
N VAL A 55 11.29 8.10 27.31
CA VAL A 55 12.68 7.60 27.23
C VAL A 55 13.54 8.16 28.37
N LEU A 56 13.31 9.40 28.79
CA LEU A 56 14.05 10.07 29.88
C LEU A 56 13.64 9.57 31.28
N ASP A 57 12.38 9.19 31.51
CA ASP A 57 11.89 8.61 32.77
C ASP A 57 12.56 7.25 33.09
N PHE A 58 13.12 6.57 32.09
CA PHE A 58 13.95 5.38 32.27
C PHE A 58 15.42 5.69 32.61
N CYS A 59 15.89 6.92 32.40
CA CYS A 59 17.22 7.41 32.80
C CYS A 59 17.18 7.98 34.23
N ALA A 60 16.72 7.16 35.19
CA ALA A 60 16.31 7.57 36.53
C ALA A 60 17.41 8.18 37.44
N ASP A 61 18.67 8.15 37.01
CA ASP A 61 19.86 8.70 37.67
C ASP A 61 20.54 9.87 36.91
N GLY A 62 20.03 10.25 35.72
CA GLY A 62 20.36 11.51 35.04
C GLY A 62 21.79 11.61 34.47
N ASP A 63 22.58 10.53 34.44
CA ASP A 63 23.97 10.56 33.95
C ASP A 63 24.10 10.42 32.41
N GLY A 64 22.98 10.19 31.72
CA GLY A 64 22.90 10.03 30.27
C GLY A 64 23.22 8.63 29.74
N ARG A 65 23.25 7.60 30.60
CA ARG A 65 23.48 6.19 30.22
C ARG A 65 22.23 5.35 30.44
N ILE A 66 22.08 4.31 29.61
CA ILE A 66 21.04 3.29 29.81
C ILE A 66 21.71 2.06 30.43
N THR A 67 21.35 1.71 31.66
CA THR A 67 21.93 0.51 32.30
C THR A 67 21.48 -0.77 31.59
N GLY A 68 22.23 -1.86 31.74
CA GLY A 68 21.84 -3.15 31.19
C GLY A 68 20.48 -3.65 31.68
N ASN A 69 20.02 -3.25 32.86
CA ASN A 69 18.71 -3.62 33.38
C ASN A 69 17.58 -2.81 32.75
N ASP A 70 17.81 -1.52 32.48
CA ASP A 70 16.79 -0.62 31.94
C ASP A 70 16.64 -0.82 30.43
N ALA A 71 17.74 -1.11 29.73
CA ALA A 71 17.70 -1.66 28.37
C ALA A 71 16.89 -2.98 28.33
N ILE A 72 17.08 -3.89 29.30
CA ILE A 72 16.30 -5.14 29.35
C ILE A 72 14.80 -4.88 29.59
N LYS A 73 14.41 -3.94 30.46
CA LYS A 73 13.01 -3.54 30.63
C LYS A 73 12.43 -2.96 29.33
N PHE A 74 13.12 -2.00 28.73
CA PHE A 74 12.71 -1.31 27.51
C PHE A 74 12.53 -2.31 26.35
N PHE A 75 13.53 -3.16 26.09
CA PHE A 75 13.40 -4.16 25.03
C PHE A 75 12.42 -5.29 25.36
N ALA A 76 12.17 -5.62 26.63
CA ALA A 76 11.10 -6.56 27.01
C ALA A 76 9.69 -6.03 26.69
N MET A 77 9.51 -4.72 26.55
CA MET A 77 8.27 -4.10 26.07
C MET A 77 8.17 -4.04 24.53
N SER A 78 9.26 -4.34 23.80
CA SER A 78 9.35 -4.28 22.33
C SER A 78 9.07 -5.59 21.60
N ASN A 79 8.65 -6.65 22.31
CA ASN A 79 8.42 -8.01 21.79
C ASN A 79 9.63 -8.72 21.13
N LEU A 80 10.83 -8.13 21.14
CA LEU A 80 12.05 -8.74 20.60
C LEU A 80 12.40 -10.08 21.29
N SER A 81 12.94 -11.01 20.51
CA SER A 81 13.21 -12.37 20.94
C SER A 81 14.52 -12.51 21.73
N ARG A 82 14.60 -13.55 22.58
CA ARG A 82 15.80 -13.83 23.40
C ARG A 82 17.10 -14.04 22.59
N PRO A 83 17.10 -14.57 21.36
CA PRO A 83 18.27 -14.58 20.48
C PRO A 83 18.78 -13.19 20.06
N GLU A 84 17.89 -12.25 19.73
CA GLU A 84 18.27 -10.90 19.27
C GLU A 84 18.92 -10.10 20.42
N LEU A 85 18.35 -10.20 21.62
CA LEU A 85 18.90 -9.65 22.86
C LEU A 85 20.31 -10.17 23.25
N LYS A 86 20.81 -11.23 22.60
CA LYS A 86 22.20 -11.70 22.78
C LYS A 86 23.21 -11.02 21.86
N GLN A 87 22.78 -10.38 20.78
CA GLN A 87 23.68 -9.76 19.79
C GLN A 87 24.12 -8.35 20.21
N ILE A 88 23.39 -7.71 21.14
CA ILE A 88 23.73 -6.40 21.70
C ILE A 88 25.08 -6.45 22.45
N PRO A 89 26.09 -5.61 22.11
CA PRO A 89 27.42 -5.68 22.71
C PRO A 89 27.43 -5.40 24.23
N LYS A 90 27.71 -6.44 25.04
CA LYS A 90 27.72 -6.33 26.52
C LYS A 90 29.00 -5.71 27.11
N GLY A 91 29.66 -4.83 26.37
CA GLY A 91 30.92 -4.20 26.76
C GLY A 91 30.75 -3.09 27.79
N LYS A 92 30.80 -3.44 29.09
CA LYS A 92 30.78 -2.60 30.31
C LYS A 92 29.45 -2.52 31.09
N GLY A 93 28.39 -3.20 30.67
CA GLY A 93 27.15 -3.34 31.46
C GLY A 93 26.16 -2.16 31.39
N PHE A 94 26.46 -1.16 30.57
CA PHE A 94 25.55 -0.08 30.18
C PHE A 94 25.74 0.21 28.67
N LEU A 95 24.74 0.81 28.03
CA LEU A 95 24.82 1.32 26.67
C LEU A 95 24.97 2.85 26.70
N GLY A 96 25.94 3.38 25.96
CA GLY A 96 25.98 4.80 25.61
C GLY A 96 25.01 5.10 24.46
N LEU A 97 24.74 6.38 24.20
CA LEU A 97 23.75 6.78 23.19
C LEU A 97 24.06 6.23 21.79
N LYS A 98 25.34 6.16 21.38
CA LYS A 98 25.73 5.62 20.06
C LYS A 98 25.59 4.11 19.99
N GLU A 99 25.95 3.41 21.07
CA GLU A 99 25.79 1.97 21.21
C GLU A 99 24.31 1.57 21.30
N PHE A 100 23.47 2.40 21.93
CA PHE A 100 22.02 2.23 21.97
C PHE A 100 21.36 2.48 20.62
N ILE A 101 21.74 3.55 19.90
CA ILE A 101 21.26 3.79 18.53
C ILE A 101 21.68 2.64 17.60
N ALA A 102 22.92 2.15 17.70
CA ALA A 102 23.37 0.97 16.95
C ALA A 102 22.59 -0.31 17.34
N ALA A 103 22.25 -0.49 18.63
CA ALA A 103 21.40 -1.60 19.07
C ALA A 103 19.95 -1.46 18.55
N MET A 104 19.44 -0.24 18.45
CA MET A 104 18.13 0.09 17.88
C MET A 104 18.09 0.02 16.35
N GLN A 105 19.24 -0.10 15.69
CA GLN A 105 19.36 -0.44 14.26
C GLN A 105 19.38 -1.95 14.00
N ILE A 106 19.57 -2.80 15.02
CA ILE A 106 19.55 -4.27 14.86
C ILE A 106 18.22 -4.78 14.25
N PRO A 107 17.02 -4.30 14.63
CA PRO A 107 15.75 -4.74 14.03
C PRO A 107 15.65 -4.50 12.51
N LEU A 108 16.36 -3.51 11.95
CA LEU A 108 16.39 -3.24 10.51
C LEU A 108 17.26 -4.23 9.71
N SER A 109 18.10 -5.02 10.40
CA SER A 109 18.97 -6.01 9.77
C SER A 109 18.29 -7.38 9.59
N SER A 110 17.43 -7.75 10.54
CA SER A 110 16.62 -8.95 10.52
C SER A 110 15.37 -8.75 9.67
N VAL A 111 15.41 -9.19 8.40
CA VAL A 111 14.18 -9.42 7.64
C VAL A 111 13.40 -10.53 8.35
N THR A 112 12.16 -10.26 8.74
CA THR A 112 11.27 -11.19 9.46
C THR A 112 10.15 -11.72 8.58
N SER A 113 9.73 -10.97 7.56
CA SER A 113 8.75 -11.41 6.56
C SER A 113 9.12 -10.97 5.13
N ILE A 114 8.36 -11.47 4.14
CA ILE A 114 8.44 -10.98 2.75
C ILE A 114 8.20 -9.46 2.67
N VAL A 115 7.29 -8.91 3.48
CA VAL A 115 6.94 -7.48 3.45
C VAL A 115 8.13 -6.64 3.87
N ASP A 116 8.79 -6.99 4.98
CA ASP A 116 10.00 -6.32 5.47
C ASP A 116 11.15 -6.41 4.47
N GLY A 117 11.28 -7.57 3.80
CA GLY A 117 12.27 -7.77 2.74
C GLY A 117 12.04 -6.85 1.54
N LEU A 118 10.80 -6.75 1.05
CA LEU A 118 10.44 -5.82 -0.04
C LEU A 118 10.62 -4.36 0.38
N LYS A 119 10.22 -4.00 1.62
CA LYS A 119 10.39 -2.68 2.23
C LYS A 119 11.87 -2.29 2.30
N ARG A 120 12.75 -3.21 2.73
CA ARG A 120 14.21 -2.98 2.77
C ARG A 120 14.81 -2.86 1.36
N LEU A 121 14.51 -3.78 0.45
CA LEU A 121 15.01 -3.75 -0.94
C LEU A 121 14.55 -2.49 -1.69
N TYR A 122 13.33 -2.01 -1.43
CA TYR A 122 12.86 -0.73 -1.93
C TYR A 122 13.75 0.43 -1.45
N LEU A 123 13.95 0.56 -0.13
CA LEU A 123 14.72 1.66 0.47
C LEU A 123 16.20 1.62 0.04
N GLU A 124 16.81 0.43 0.02
CA GLU A 124 18.23 0.23 -0.30
C GLU A 124 18.56 0.38 -1.78
N LYS A 125 17.72 -0.17 -2.69
CA LYS A 125 18.09 -0.39 -4.10
C LYS A 125 17.21 0.36 -5.09
N LEU A 126 15.88 0.41 -4.90
CA LEU A 126 14.95 1.02 -5.87
C LEU A 126 14.70 2.52 -5.66
N LYS A 127 14.39 2.96 -4.43
CA LYS A 127 14.13 4.36 -4.07
C LYS A 127 15.25 5.32 -4.49
N PRO A 128 16.56 4.98 -4.38
CA PRO A 128 17.64 5.84 -4.88
C PRO A 128 17.63 6.04 -6.40
N LEU A 129 17.19 5.03 -7.17
CA LEU A 129 17.01 5.13 -8.62
C LEU A 129 15.81 6.03 -8.94
N GLU A 130 14.66 5.78 -8.31
CA GLU A 130 13.43 6.55 -8.51
C GLU A 130 13.63 8.04 -8.23
N VAL A 131 14.28 8.40 -7.12
CA VAL A 131 14.59 9.79 -6.76
C VAL A 131 15.61 10.40 -7.72
N THR A 132 16.66 9.67 -8.12
CA THR A 132 17.67 10.17 -9.06
C THR A 132 17.07 10.57 -10.42
N TYR A 133 16.12 9.78 -10.92
CA TYR A 133 15.52 9.98 -12.24
C TYR A 133 14.11 10.58 -12.19
N ARG A 134 13.63 11.00 -11.01
CA ARG A 134 12.30 11.64 -10.80
C ARG A 134 11.12 10.77 -11.24
N PHE A 135 11.17 9.47 -10.99
CA PHE A 135 10.08 8.54 -11.36
C PHE A 135 8.72 8.93 -10.75
N ASN A 136 8.75 9.58 -9.59
CA ASN A 136 7.58 10.12 -8.89
C ASN A 136 6.87 11.26 -9.65
N ASP A 137 7.58 11.98 -10.52
CA ASP A 137 7.03 13.09 -11.31
C ASP A 137 6.32 12.58 -12.58
N PHE A 138 6.68 11.39 -13.08
CA PHE A 138 6.30 10.87 -14.41
C PHE A 138 5.39 9.64 -14.41
N ALA A 139 5.32 8.88 -13.31
CA ALA A 139 4.64 7.58 -13.30
C ALA A 139 3.81 7.32 -12.04
N SER A 140 4.43 7.34 -10.85
CA SER A 140 3.70 7.13 -9.59
C SER A 140 4.50 7.59 -8.37
N PRO A 141 3.88 8.14 -7.31
CA PRO A 141 4.57 8.58 -6.10
C PRO A 141 5.50 7.53 -5.50
N LEU A 142 6.49 7.99 -4.73
CA LEU A 142 7.35 7.12 -3.93
C LEU A 142 6.49 6.32 -2.93
N LEU A 143 6.76 5.02 -2.81
CA LEU A 143 6.09 4.16 -1.82
C LEU A 143 6.44 4.59 -0.39
N THR A 144 5.44 4.48 0.49
CA THR A 144 5.53 4.73 1.94
C THR A 144 5.43 3.41 2.72
N ASN A 145 5.78 3.42 4.01
CA ASN A 145 5.63 2.24 4.89
C ASN A 145 4.20 1.69 4.81
N SER A 146 3.19 2.56 4.87
CA SER A 146 1.77 2.24 4.71
C SER A 146 1.41 1.50 3.41
N ASP A 147 2.16 1.66 2.31
CA ASP A 147 1.90 0.92 1.06
C ASP A 147 2.45 -0.52 1.12
N PHE A 148 3.49 -0.77 1.93
CA PHE A 148 3.98 -2.12 2.24
C PHE A 148 3.16 -2.82 3.32
N ASP A 149 2.75 -2.06 4.35
CA ASP A 149 2.14 -2.58 5.57
C ASP A 149 0.59 -2.64 5.50
N ALA A 150 -0.01 -2.15 4.40
CA ALA A 150 -1.45 -2.22 4.16
C ALA A 150 -1.99 -3.65 4.20
N LYS A 151 -3.07 -3.86 4.97
CA LYS A 151 -3.90 -5.07 4.87
C LYS A 151 -4.63 -5.11 3.53
N PRO A 152 -4.77 -6.30 2.90
CA PRO A 152 -5.60 -6.50 1.72
C PRO A 152 -6.99 -5.89 1.84
N MET A 153 -7.47 -5.25 0.76
CA MET A 153 -8.73 -4.50 0.77
C MET A 153 -9.82 -5.11 -0.11
N VAL A 154 -11.00 -5.30 0.48
CA VAL A 154 -12.22 -5.74 -0.22
C VAL A 154 -13.21 -4.60 -0.29
N MET A 155 -13.45 -4.07 -1.49
CA MET A 155 -14.46 -3.02 -1.72
C MET A 155 -15.82 -3.64 -2.05
N LEU A 156 -16.88 -3.14 -1.41
CA LEU A 156 -18.25 -3.52 -1.71
C LEU A 156 -18.93 -2.40 -2.49
N LEU A 157 -19.32 -2.68 -3.73
CA LEU A 157 -20.07 -1.77 -4.60
C LEU A 157 -21.48 -2.29 -4.85
N GLY A 158 -22.39 -1.40 -5.22
CA GLY A 158 -23.78 -1.74 -5.51
C GLY A 158 -24.76 -0.62 -5.15
N GLN A 159 -26.01 -0.73 -5.59
CA GLN A 159 -27.03 0.30 -5.37
C GLN A 159 -27.49 0.41 -3.90
N TYR A 160 -28.47 1.28 -3.63
CA TYR A 160 -29.13 1.33 -2.33
C TYR A 160 -29.89 0.04 -2.03
N SER A 161 -29.91 -0.37 -0.76
CA SER A 161 -30.61 -1.58 -0.28
C SER A 161 -30.07 -2.94 -0.80
N THR A 162 -28.98 -2.99 -1.56
CA THR A 162 -28.31 -4.24 -1.99
C THR A 162 -27.53 -4.96 -0.86
N GLY A 163 -27.63 -4.48 0.38
CA GLY A 163 -27.21 -5.22 1.58
C GLY A 163 -25.71 -5.23 1.91
N LYS A 164 -24.87 -4.39 1.30
CA LYS A 164 -23.42 -4.27 1.58
C LYS A 164 -23.07 -4.30 3.08
N THR A 165 -23.60 -3.35 3.85
CA THR A 165 -23.40 -3.26 5.31
C THR A 165 -23.90 -4.49 6.07
N THR A 166 -24.94 -5.17 5.58
CA THR A 166 -25.46 -6.43 6.16
C THR A 166 -24.49 -7.59 5.90
N PHE A 167 -23.91 -7.66 4.70
CA PHE A 167 -22.93 -8.67 4.35
C PHE A 167 -21.63 -8.53 5.16
N ILE A 168 -21.10 -7.31 5.34
CA ILE A 168 -19.93 -7.07 6.24
C ILE A 168 -20.26 -7.52 7.68
N LYS A 169 -21.47 -7.20 8.16
CA LYS A 169 -21.95 -7.66 9.47
C LYS A 169 -22.11 -9.19 9.58
N HIS A 170 -22.26 -9.94 8.47
CA HIS A 170 -22.23 -11.40 8.49
C HIS A 170 -20.78 -11.89 8.67
N LEU A 171 -19.86 -11.41 7.84
CA LEU A 171 -18.46 -11.86 7.87
C LEU A 171 -17.77 -11.57 9.22
N LEU A 172 -18.11 -10.44 9.86
CA LEU A 172 -17.65 -10.10 11.21
C LEU A 172 -18.14 -11.06 12.31
N ARG A 173 -19.27 -11.77 12.11
CA ARG A 173 -19.83 -12.74 13.06
C ARG A 173 -19.37 -14.18 12.79
N SER A 174 -19.13 -14.52 11.52
CA SER A 174 -18.95 -15.90 11.03
C SER A 174 -17.49 -16.30 10.86
N SER A 175 -16.67 -16.03 11.88
CA SER A 175 -15.19 -16.03 11.87
C SER A 175 -14.59 -15.00 10.91
N TYR A 176 -14.18 -13.86 11.47
CA TYR A 176 -13.59 -12.76 10.71
C TYR A 176 -12.16 -13.11 10.25
N PRO A 177 -11.81 -12.93 8.96
CA PRO A 177 -10.42 -13.00 8.51
C PRO A 177 -9.65 -11.75 8.98
N GLU A 178 -8.89 -11.90 10.09
CA GLU A 178 -8.18 -10.80 10.77
C GLU A 178 -7.20 -10.00 9.89
N HIS A 179 -6.86 -10.53 8.72
CA HIS A 179 -5.88 -9.98 7.78
C HIS A 179 -6.50 -9.18 6.62
N ILE A 180 -7.81 -8.90 6.64
CA ILE A 180 -8.52 -8.16 5.58
C ILE A 180 -9.09 -6.83 6.13
N THR A 181 -9.26 -5.84 5.25
CA THR A 181 -10.00 -4.59 5.47
C THR A 181 -11.18 -4.50 4.49
N PHE A 182 -12.40 -4.29 5.00
CA PHE A 182 -13.58 -4.08 4.17
C PHE A 182 -13.88 -2.59 3.96
N VAL A 183 -14.22 -2.20 2.73
CA VAL A 183 -14.62 -0.83 2.34
C VAL A 183 -16.08 -0.85 1.91
N ASP A 184 -16.99 -0.43 2.81
CA ASP A 184 -18.42 -0.26 2.52
C ASP A 184 -18.65 1.06 1.79
N THR A 185 -19.00 1.02 0.49
CA THR A 185 -19.27 2.27 -0.24
C THR A 185 -20.70 2.77 0.01
N PRO A 186 -20.95 4.08 -0.13
CA PRO A 186 -22.30 4.59 -0.32
C PRO A 186 -23.02 3.83 -1.45
N GLY A 187 -24.34 3.70 -1.34
CA GLY A 187 -25.14 3.10 -2.41
C GLY A 187 -25.03 3.89 -3.70
N VAL A 188 -24.90 3.21 -4.84
CA VAL A 188 -25.03 3.86 -6.15
C VAL A 188 -26.48 4.29 -6.34
N LEU A 189 -26.71 5.51 -6.84
CA LEU A 189 -28.03 6.13 -6.84
C LEU A 189 -28.86 5.69 -8.06
N SER A 190 -30.16 5.53 -7.84
CA SER A 190 -31.15 5.14 -8.84
C SER A 190 -31.99 6.34 -9.30
N GLY A 191 -31.34 7.44 -9.68
CA GLY A 191 -32.05 8.60 -10.23
C GLY A 191 -31.19 9.87 -10.42
N GLU A 192 -31.45 10.61 -11.49
CA GLU A 192 -30.72 11.83 -11.85
C GLU A 192 -30.79 12.91 -10.75
N LYS A 193 -31.96 13.08 -10.11
CA LYS A 193 -32.21 14.08 -9.06
C LYS A 193 -31.40 13.87 -7.77
N GLN A 194 -30.75 12.72 -7.60
CA GLN A 194 -29.85 12.49 -6.46
C GLN A 194 -28.37 12.67 -6.83
N ARG A 195 -28.00 12.67 -8.13
CA ARG A 195 -26.63 12.99 -8.59
C ARG A 195 -26.21 14.38 -8.11
N THR A 196 -27.14 15.33 -8.17
CA THR A 196 -26.99 16.72 -7.72
C THR A 196 -26.86 16.91 -6.20
N GLN A 197 -26.87 15.83 -5.40
CA GLN A 197 -26.62 15.90 -3.94
C GLN A 197 -25.19 15.53 -3.54
N ARG A 198 -24.34 15.00 -4.44
CA ARG A 198 -22.93 14.73 -4.12
C ARG A 198 -22.06 15.94 -4.46
N SER A 199 -21.28 16.40 -3.48
CA SER A 199 -20.25 17.43 -3.61
C SER A 199 -18.89 16.92 -4.12
N TYR A 200 -18.83 15.65 -4.55
CA TYR A 200 -17.60 14.95 -4.96
C TYR A 200 -17.88 13.99 -6.12
N ASP A 201 -16.87 13.70 -6.93
CA ASP A 201 -16.98 12.67 -7.96
C ASP A 201 -16.88 11.26 -7.37
N PHE A 202 -18.04 10.62 -7.24
CA PHE A 202 -18.15 9.22 -6.82
C PHE A 202 -17.47 8.26 -7.80
N THR A 203 -17.39 8.59 -9.09
CA THR A 203 -16.82 7.73 -10.14
C THR A 203 -15.30 7.66 -10.00
N GLY A 204 -14.62 8.80 -9.95
CA GLY A 204 -13.19 8.91 -9.70
C GLY A 204 -12.77 8.34 -8.35
N VAL A 205 -13.54 8.57 -7.28
CA VAL A 205 -13.28 7.94 -5.97
C VAL A 205 -13.40 6.41 -6.07
N THR A 206 -14.42 5.90 -6.78
CA THR A 206 -14.58 4.44 -6.97
C THR A 206 -13.45 3.85 -7.80
N SER A 207 -13.02 4.53 -8.87
CA SER A 207 -11.87 4.14 -9.71
C SER A 207 -10.56 4.13 -8.89
N TRP A 208 -10.33 5.12 -8.02
CA TRP A 208 -9.18 5.17 -7.13
C TRP A 208 -9.13 4.01 -6.13
N PHE A 209 -10.27 3.66 -5.51
CA PHE A 209 -10.36 2.46 -4.67
C PHE A 209 -10.21 1.18 -5.50
N ALA A 210 -10.82 1.11 -6.69
CA ALA A 210 -10.71 -0.04 -7.58
C ALA A 210 -9.27 -0.32 -7.99
N ALA A 211 -8.44 0.71 -8.20
CA ALA A 211 -7.00 0.54 -8.42
C ALA A 211 -6.31 -0.14 -7.23
N LYS A 212 -6.63 0.29 -5.99
CA LYS A 212 -5.95 -0.16 -4.75
C LYS A 212 -6.49 -1.43 -4.10
N CYS A 213 -7.74 -1.83 -4.35
CA CYS A 213 -8.33 -3.01 -3.69
C CYS A 213 -7.87 -4.33 -4.33
N ASP A 214 -7.88 -5.40 -3.54
CA ASP A 214 -7.52 -6.76 -3.96
C ASP A 214 -8.73 -7.55 -4.46
N LEU A 215 -9.93 -7.25 -3.96
CA LEU A 215 -11.21 -7.75 -4.46
C LEU A 215 -12.29 -6.65 -4.48
N ILE A 216 -13.18 -6.73 -5.45
CA ILE A 216 -14.34 -5.86 -5.64
C ILE A 216 -15.60 -6.72 -5.73
N LEU A 217 -16.46 -6.63 -4.73
CA LEU A 217 -17.76 -7.31 -4.69
C LEU A 217 -18.84 -6.39 -5.29
N LEU A 218 -19.44 -6.78 -6.42
CA LEU A 218 -20.55 -6.07 -7.05
C LEU A 218 -21.89 -6.66 -6.58
N LEU A 219 -22.50 -6.06 -5.54
CA LEU A 219 -23.77 -6.49 -4.97
C LEU A 219 -24.96 -5.93 -5.74
N PHE A 220 -25.71 -6.84 -6.36
CA PHE A 220 -27.03 -6.61 -6.96
C PHE A 220 -28.14 -7.13 -6.04
N ASP A 221 -29.37 -6.73 -6.34
CA ASP A 221 -30.61 -7.25 -5.77
C ASP A 221 -31.45 -7.76 -6.96
N PRO A 222 -31.70 -9.08 -7.10
CA PRO A 222 -32.31 -9.64 -8.30
C PRO A 222 -33.78 -9.23 -8.48
N HIS A 223 -34.46 -8.83 -7.41
CA HIS A 223 -35.79 -8.23 -7.47
C HIS A 223 -35.73 -6.78 -8.03
N LYS A 224 -34.55 -6.15 -8.05
CA LYS A 224 -34.34 -4.72 -8.39
C LYS A 224 -33.17 -4.51 -9.36
N LEU A 225 -33.13 -5.26 -10.45
CA LEU A 225 -32.09 -5.19 -11.49
C LEU A 225 -32.15 -3.94 -12.40
N ASP A 226 -32.67 -2.81 -11.88
CA ASP A 226 -32.66 -1.51 -12.57
C ASP A 226 -31.25 -0.91 -12.56
N ILE A 227 -30.37 -1.38 -13.46
CA ILE A 227 -28.99 -0.88 -13.59
C ILE A 227 -29.00 0.59 -14.05
N SER A 228 -29.00 1.51 -13.10
CA SER A 228 -29.01 2.96 -13.35
C SER A 228 -27.76 3.40 -14.11
N ASP A 229 -27.85 4.47 -14.92
CA ASP A 229 -26.69 4.89 -15.74
C ASP A 229 -25.53 5.44 -14.91
N GLU A 230 -25.77 5.72 -13.63
CA GLU A 230 -24.69 5.97 -12.67
C GLU A 230 -23.95 4.66 -12.35
N PHE A 231 -24.67 3.57 -12.12
CA PHE A 231 -24.06 2.26 -11.90
C PHE A 231 -23.39 1.71 -13.17
N LYS A 232 -23.96 1.95 -14.35
CA LYS A 232 -23.29 1.68 -15.64
C LYS A 232 -21.96 2.44 -15.78
N ARG A 233 -21.90 3.72 -15.38
CA ARG A 233 -20.65 4.51 -15.38
C ARG A 233 -19.65 4.03 -14.33
N VAL A 234 -20.12 3.69 -13.13
CA VAL A 234 -19.28 3.11 -12.08
C VAL A 234 -18.66 1.79 -12.55
N ILE A 235 -19.44 0.84 -13.07
CA ILE A 235 -18.93 -0.41 -13.65
C ILE A 235 -17.97 -0.11 -14.82
N GLY A 236 -18.29 0.89 -15.67
CA GLY A 236 -17.40 1.37 -16.73
C GLY A 236 -16.03 1.86 -16.24
N SER A 237 -15.95 2.42 -15.02
CA SER A 237 -14.70 2.85 -14.38
C SER A 237 -13.92 1.74 -13.66
N LEU A 238 -14.43 0.50 -13.66
CA LEU A 238 -13.73 -0.70 -13.16
C LEU A 238 -13.01 -1.49 -14.27
N ARG A 239 -13.11 -1.07 -15.54
CA ARG A 239 -12.46 -1.74 -16.67
C ARG A 239 -10.94 -1.77 -16.49
N GLY A 240 -10.33 -2.94 -16.67
CA GLY A 240 -8.92 -3.18 -16.35
C GLY A 240 -8.69 -3.67 -14.92
N HIS A 241 -9.76 -3.91 -14.15
CA HIS A 241 -9.76 -4.55 -12.83
C HIS A 241 -10.69 -5.78 -12.81
N ASP A 242 -11.03 -6.31 -13.99
CA ASP A 242 -11.94 -7.42 -14.19
C ASP A 242 -11.42 -8.73 -13.55
N ASP A 243 -10.11 -8.85 -13.32
CA ASP A 243 -9.44 -9.94 -12.58
C ASP A 243 -9.96 -10.11 -11.15
N LYS A 244 -10.31 -8.99 -10.52
CA LYS A 244 -10.66 -8.89 -9.10
C LYS A 244 -12.11 -8.50 -8.86
N ILE A 245 -12.97 -8.64 -9.86
CA ILE A 245 -14.42 -8.50 -9.69
C ILE A 245 -15.03 -9.86 -9.33
N ARG A 246 -15.96 -9.85 -8.37
CA ARG A 246 -16.95 -10.92 -8.15
C ARG A 246 -18.33 -10.29 -8.15
N VAL A 247 -19.31 -10.98 -8.73
CA VAL A 247 -20.68 -10.47 -8.83
C VAL A 247 -21.54 -11.20 -7.81
N VAL A 248 -22.37 -10.46 -7.09
CA VAL A 248 -23.08 -10.97 -5.91
C VAL A 248 -24.59 -10.72 -6.06
N LEU A 249 -25.38 -11.80 -6.13
CA LEU A 249 -26.83 -11.75 -6.34
C LEU A 249 -27.63 -11.84 -5.03
N ASN A 250 -27.42 -10.87 -4.15
CA ASN A 250 -28.00 -10.86 -2.81
C ASN A 250 -29.54 -10.86 -2.84
N LYS A 251 -30.19 -11.73 -2.04
CA LYS A 251 -31.64 -12.00 -2.01
C LYS A 251 -32.20 -12.90 -3.12
N ALA A 252 -31.40 -13.82 -3.68
CA ALA A 252 -31.91 -14.79 -4.66
C ALA A 252 -32.92 -15.81 -4.09
N ASP A 253 -33.21 -15.79 -2.78
CA ASP A 253 -34.37 -16.46 -2.18
C ASP A 253 -35.71 -15.90 -2.71
N GLN A 254 -35.75 -14.63 -3.13
CA GLN A 254 -36.96 -13.88 -3.52
C GLN A 254 -37.29 -13.99 -5.02
N VAL A 255 -36.79 -15.05 -5.67
CA VAL A 255 -36.70 -15.19 -7.13
C VAL A 255 -37.15 -16.58 -7.56
N ASP A 256 -37.98 -16.67 -8.61
CA ASP A 256 -38.46 -17.94 -9.14
C ASP A 256 -37.38 -18.74 -9.89
N THR A 257 -37.50 -20.06 -9.90
CA THR A 257 -36.46 -20.99 -10.39
C THR A 257 -35.99 -20.73 -11.82
N GLN A 258 -36.89 -20.33 -12.73
CA GLN A 258 -36.55 -20.03 -14.12
C GLN A 258 -35.60 -18.82 -14.27
N GLN A 259 -35.61 -17.87 -13.34
CA GLN A 259 -34.66 -16.74 -13.37
C GLN A 259 -33.30 -17.14 -12.78
N LYS A 260 -33.23 -18.18 -11.94
CA LYS A 260 -31.97 -18.67 -11.34
C LYS A 260 -31.05 -19.31 -12.38
N GLU A 261 -31.61 -20.07 -13.32
CA GLU A 261 -30.88 -20.68 -14.45
C GLU A 261 -30.22 -19.62 -15.36
N LEU A 262 -30.88 -18.47 -15.56
CA LEU A 262 -30.35 -17.38 -16.38
C LEU A 262 -29.05 -16.81 -15.80
N PHE A 263 -28.94 -16.69 -14.47
CA PHE A 263 -27.71 -16.21 -13.82
C PHE A 263 -26.56 -17.22 -13.91
N THR A 264 -26.86 -18.53 -13.94
CA THR A 264 -25.83 -19.59 -14.01
C THR A 264 -25.11 -19.61 -15.35
N MET A 265 -25.76 -19.15 -16.42
CA MET A 265 -25.17 -19.04 -17.75
C MET A 265 -24.17 -17.88 -17.92
N ILE A 266 -24.03 -16.98 -16.94
CA ILE A 266 -23.31 -15.69 -17.10
C ILE A 266 -21.91 -15.72 -16.44
N ASN A 267 -21.49 -16.82 -15.82
CA ASN A 267 -20.30 -16.88 -14.95
C ASN A 267 -20.33 -15.78 -13.86
N VAL A 268 -21.49 -15.64 -13.22
CA VAL A 268 -21.72 -14.83 -12.02
C VAL A 268 -21.80 -15.77 -10.83
N ASP A 269 -21.10 -15.44 -9.75
CA ASP A 269 -21.17 -16.17 -8.48
C ASP A 269 -22.62 -16.05 -7.93
N ILE A 270 -23.42 -17.12 -7.96
CA ILE A 270 -24.84 -17.06 -7.56
C ILE A 270 -24.95 -17.25 -6.04
N LEU A 271 -24.40 -16.26 -5.37
CA LEU A 271 -24.56 -16.07 -3.93
C LEU A 271 -26.01 -15.70 -3.61
N GLY A 272 -26.86 -16.72 -3.52
CA GLY A 272 -28.20 -16.63 -2.98
C GLY A 272 -28.16 -16.38 -1.48
N PHE A 273 -27.76 -15.16 -1.12
CA PHE A 273 -27.80 -14.67 0.25
C PHE A 273 -29.23 -14.72 0.77
N ASN A 274 -29.49 -15.79 1.52
CA ASN A 274 -30.64 -15.91 2.38
C ASN A 274 -30.70 -14.74 3.37
N SER A 275 -31.87 -14.57 4.00
CA SER A 275 -32.08 -13.72 5.17
C SER A 275 -31.26 -14.12 6.42
N SER A 276 -30.32 -15.05 6.29
CA SER A 276 -29.48 -15.61 7.35
C SER A 276 -28.49 -14.61 7.98
N PHE A 277 -28.21 -13.48 7.30
CA PHE A 277 -27.53 -12.30 7.91
C PHE A 277 -28.48 -11.23 8.46
N ASN A 278 -29.78 -11.52 8.54
CA ASN A 278 -30.73 -10.85 9.44
C ASN A 278 -31.22 -11.80 10.55
N ASP A 279 -30.48 -12.90 10.79
CA ASP A 279 -30.83 -13.96 11.76
C ASP A 279 -32.23 -14.59 11.53
N LYS A 280 -32.71 -14.59 10.28
CA LYS A 280 -34.05 -15.09 9.88
C LYS A 280 -33.98 -16.38 9.07
N PRO A 281 -34.85 -17.36 9.36
CA PRO A 281 -34.85 -18.66 8.68
C PRO A 281 -35.17 -18.56 7.18
N VAL A 282 -34.63 -19.51 6.45
CA VAL A 282 -34.81 -19.73 5.01
C VAL A 282 -36.28 -19.94 4.67
N ASN A 283 -36.77 -19.35 3.57
CA ASN A 283 -38.09 -19.71 3.03
C ASN A 283 -38.00 -21.01 2.23
N GLU A 284 -37.93 -22.14 2.94
CA GLU A 284 -37.71 -23.48 2.35
C GLU A 284 -38.77 -23.83 1.28
N ALA A 285 -39.99 -23.31 1.40
CA ALA A 285 -41.07 -23.49 0.45
C ALA A 285 -40.89 -22.77 -0.90
N ALA A 286 -40.04 -21.73 -0.97
CA ALA A 286 -39.75 -20.97 -2.20
C ALA A 286 -38.43 -21.39 -2.89
N ILE A 287 -37.59 -22.16 -2.20
CA ILE A 287 -36.24 -22.50 -2.66
C ILE A 287 -36.11 -24.00 -2.97
N GLY A 288 -36.79 -24.85 -2.21
CA GLY A 288 -36.63 -26.30 -2.27
C GLY A 288 -35.25 -26.78 -1.77
N PRO A 289 -35.04 -28.11 -1.67
CA PRO A 289 -33.79 -28.66 -1.13
C PRO A 289 -32.58 -28.35 -2.02
N ILE A 290 -32.74 -28.43 -3.35
CA ILE A 290 -31.66 -28.20 -4.34
C ILE A 290 -31.14 -26.76 -4.27
N GLY A 291 -32.04 -25.78 -4.12
CA GLY A 291 -31.62 -24.37 -4.02
C GLY A 291 -30.91 -24.04 -2.71
N LYS A 292 -31.19 -24.77 -1.62
CA LYS A 292 -30.47 -24.62 -0.36
C LYS A 292 -29.03 -25.11 -0.47
N GLU A 293 -28.83 -26.32 -1.00
CA GLU A 293 -27.50 -26.90 -1.23
C GLU A 293 -26.65 -26.02 -2.16
N LEU A 294 -27.26 -25.47 -3.23
CA LEU A 294 -26.60 -24.50 -4.11
C LEU A 294 -26.17 -23.23 -3.35
N PHE A 295 -27.04 -22.63 -2.55
CA PHE A 295 -26.71 -21.38 -1.85
C PHE A 295 -25.69 -21.58 -0.72
N GLU A 296 -25.73 -22.72 -0.03
CA GLU A 296 -24.72 -23.08 0.98
C GLU A 296 -23.35 -23.31 0.32
N LYS A 297 -23.30 -24.00 -0.83
CA LYS A 297 -22.07 -24.17 -1.64
C LYS A 297 -21.50 -22.84 -2.13
N GLU A 298 -22.29 -22.02 -2.81
CA GLU A 298 -21.80 -20.74 -3.37
C GLU A 298 -21.31 -19.78 -2.26
N GLN A 299 -21.93 -19.85 -1.07
CA GLN A 299 -21.45 -19.14 0.11
C GLN A 299 -20.09 -19.67 0.61
N ASP A 300 -19.89 -20.98 0.68
CA ASP A 300 -18.60 -21.56 1.08
C ASP A 300 -17.49 -21.31 0.04
N ASP A 301 -17.82 -21.32 -1.26
CA ASP A 301 -16.89 -20.96 -2.33
C ASP A 301 -16.43 -19.49 -2.20
N LEU A 302 -17.35 -18.54 -1.95
CA LEU A 302 -16.98 -17.15 -1.65
C LEU A 302 -16.17 -17.04 -0.36
N LEU A 303 -16.54 -17.76 0.70
CA LEU A 303 -15.78 -17.74 1.96
C LEU A 303 -14.37 -18.31 1.78
N SER A 304 -14.17 -19.26 0.87
CA SER A 304 -12.84 -19.72 0.47
C SER A 304 -12.09 -18.65 -0.33
N ASP A 305 -12.71 -18.06 -1.35
CA ASP A 305 -12.06 -17.04 -2.19
C ASP A 305 -11.68 -15.79 -1.38
N LEU A 306 -12.48 -15.43 -0.35
CA LEU A 306 -12.17 -14.42 0.68
C LEU A 306 -11.00 -14.83 1.58
N LYS A 307 -10.95 -16.07 2.09
CA LYS A 307 -9.84 -16.56 2.93
C LYS A 307 -8.51 -16.56 2.20
N ASP A 308 -8.52 -16.81 0.89
CA ASP A 308 -7.34 -16.76 0.03
C ASP A 308 -6.83 -15.33 -0.25
N ILE A 309 -7.61 -14.26 0.00
CA ILE A 309 -7.23 -12.90 -0.39
C ILE A 309 -5.85 -12.49 0.17
N PRO A 310 -5.51 -12.71 1.46
CA PRO A 310 -4.21 -12.33 1.99
C PRO A 310 -3.04 -13.03 1.27
N LYS A 311 -3.22 -14.31 0.90
CA LYS A 311 -2.26 -15.09 0.10
C LYS A 311 -2.08 -14.46 -1.29
N LYS A 312 -3.19 -14.31 -2.04
CA LYS A 312 -3.25 -13.72 -3.38
C LYS A 312 -2.70 -12.27 -3.40
N ALA A 313 -2.94 -11.50 -2.35
CA ALA A 313 -2.48 -10.12 -2.21
C ALA A 313 -0.98 -10.01 -1.88
N CYS A 314 -0.40 -10.95 -1.13
CA CYS A 314 1.04 -11.03 -0.92
C CYS A 314 1.76 -11.30 -2.26
N ASP A 315 1.27 -12.29 -3.01
CA ASP A 315 1.77 -12.63 -4.35
C ASP A 315 1.61 -11.44 -5.33
N ARG A 316 0.48 -10.73 -5.27
CA ARG A 316 0.24 -9.48 -6.02
C ARG A 316 1.27 -8.40 -5.66
N ARG A 317 1.55 -8.19 -4.37
CA ARG A 317 2.48 -7.16 -3.86
C ARG A 317 3.91 -7.39 -4.37
N ILE A 318 4.36 -8.65 -4.38
CA ILE A 318 5.64 -9.05 -5.00
C ILE A 318 5.64 -8.69 -6.50
N ASN A 319 4.59 -9.07 -7.23
CA ASN A 319 4.49 -8.84 -8.68
C ASN A 319 4.42 -7.35 -9.06
N GLU A 320 3.67 -6.53 -8.34
CA GLU A 320 3.63 -5.08 -8.57
C GLU A 320 4.95 -4.39 -8.20
N PHE A 321 5.63 -4.84 -7.15
CA PHE A 321 6.98 -4.34 -6.83
C PHE A 321 7.98 -4.65 -7.96
N VAL A 322 7.95 -5.87 -8.49
CA VAL A 322 8.78 -6.29 -9.63
C VAL A 322 8.46 -5.50 -10.91
N LYS A 323 7.17 -5.25 -11.20
CA LYS A 323 6.76 -4.37 -12.33
C LYS A 323 7.28 -2.94 -12.14
N ARG A 324 7.11 -2.36 -10.94
CA ARG A 324 7.59 -1.01 -10.59
C ARG A 324 9.10 -0.88 -10.78
N ALA A 325 9.86 -1.87 -10.31
CA ALA A 325 11.31 -1.92 -10.47
C ALA A 325 11.75 -1.89 -11.95
N ARG A 326 11.08 -2.66 -12.82
CA ARG A 326 11.35 -2.61 -14.28
C ARG A 326 10.95 -1.26 -14.89
N ALA A 327 9.78 -0.72 -14.55
CA ALA A 327 9.32 0.58 -15.04
C ALA A 327 10.29 1.72 -14.65
N ALA A 328 10.77 1.74 -13.39
CA ALA A 328 11.75 2.71 -12.92
C ALA A 328 13.12 2.56 -13.60
N LYS A 329 13.57 1.31 -13.86
CA LYS A 329 14.77 1.05 -14.66
C LYS A 329 14.62 1.56 -16.10
N ILE A 330 13.51 1.29 -16.78
CA ILE A 330 13.26 1.79 -18.15
C ILE A 330 13.18 3.32 -18.18
N HIS A 331 12.45 3.93 -17.24
CA HIS A 331 12.41 5.39 -17.04
C HIS A 331 13.81 5.99 -16.89
N SER A 332 14.70 5.37 -16.10
CA SER A 332 16.07 5.84 -15.92
C SER A 332 16.90 5.83 -17.22
N TYR A 333 16.69 4.85 -18.10
CA TYR A 333 17.30 4.83 -19.44
C TYR A 333 16.73 5.93 -20.34
N ILE A 334 15.40 6.13 -20.35
CA ILE A 334 14.74 7.19 -21.14
C ILE A 334 15.28 8.57 -20.74
N ILE A 335 15.26 8.91 -19.46
CA ILE A 335 15.76 10.20 -18.93
C ILE A 335 17.26 10.37 -19.25
N SER A 336 18.06 9.32 -19.08
CA SER A 336 19.50 9.35 -19.37
C SER A 336 19.82 9.49 -20.88
N HIS A 337 19.00 8.91 -21.75
CA HIS A 337 19.12 9.01 -23.20
C HIS A 337 18.73 10.41 -23.69
N LEU A 338 17.61 10.95 -23.22
CA LEU A 338 17.22 12.34 -23.48
C LEU A 338 18.32 13.32 -23.03
N LYS A 339 18.94 13.10 -21.87
CA LYS A 339 20.09 13.90 -21.39
C LYS A 339 21.35 13.73 -22.26
N LYS A 340 21.57 12.56 -22.85
CA LYS A 340 22.71 12.26 -23.74
C LYS A 340 22.60 12.97 -25.10
N GLU A 341 21.38 13.12 -25.63
CA GLU A 341 21.11 13.81 -26.90
C GLU A 341 21.18 15.34 -26.81
N MET A 342 21.21 15.93 -25.60
CA MET A 342 21.24 17.39 -25.42
C MET A 342 22.62 18.00 -25.76
N PRO A 343 22.67 19.10 -26.56
CA PRO A 343 23.93 19.72 -26.95
C PRO A 343 24.55 20.51 -25.79
N ALA A 344 25.86 20.40 -25.59
CA ALA A 344 26.54 20.99 -24.42
C ALA A 344 26.44 22.53 -24.34
N MET A 345 26.44 23.24 -25.48
CA MET A 345 26.51 24.70 -25.55
C MET A 345 25.25 25.32 -26.18
N MET A 346 25.20 25.44 -27.51
CA MET A 346 24.17 26.18 -28.24
C MET A 346 23.01 25.27 -28.71
N GLY A 347 21.83 25.84 -28.94
CA GLY A 347 20.70 25.15 -29.58
C GLY A 347 19.80 24.31 -28.66
N LYS A 348 20.09 24.25 -27.35
CA LYS A 348 19.40 23.41 -26.35
C LYS A 348 17.87 23.40 -26.47
N SER A 349 17.22 24.57 -26.55
CA SER A 349 15.76 24.67 -26.69
C SER A 349 15.22 24.00 -27.97
N LYS A 350 15.90 24.18 -29.12
CA LYS A 350 15.48 23.54 -30.39
C LYS A 350 15.66 22.02 -30.36
N VAL A 351 16.73 21.53 -29.71
CA VAL A 351 16.94 20.08 -29.57
C VAL A 351 15.97 19.47 -28.56
N GLN A 352 15.71 20.13 -27.43
CA GLN A 352 14.69 19.70 -26.48
C GLN A 352 13.32 19.58 -27.15
N GLN A 353 12.89 20.57 -27.94
CA GLN A 353 11.62 20.48 -28.66
C GLN A 353 11.60 19.26 -29.61
N ARG A 354 12.65 19.08 -30.44
CA ARG A 354 12.79 17.91 -31.34
C ARG A 354 12.70 16.56 -30.60
N LEU A 355 13.23 16.47 -29.38
CA LEU A 355 13.20 15.27 -28.55
C LEU A 355 11.82 15.01 -27.92
N ILE A 356 11.05 16.07 -27.63
CA ILE A 356 9.67 16.00 -27.14
C ILE A 356 8.72 15.65 -28.29
N ASP A 357 8.90 16.26 -29.47
CA ASP A 357 8.10 15.98 -30.66
C ASP A 357 8.27 14.51 -31.08
N ASN A 358 9.52 14.06 -31.28
CA ASN A 358 9.86 12.72 -31.77
C ASN A 358 10.04 11.68 -30.64
N LEU A 359 9.37 11.84 -29.49
CA LEU A 359 9.60 11.03 -28.29
C LEU A 359 9.42 9.51 -28.52
N GLU A 360 8.52 9.11 -29.42
CA GLU A 360 8.30 7.70 -29.80
C GLU A 360 9.53 7.07 -30.48
N ASP A 361 10.21 7.80 -31.37
CA ASP A 361 11.47 7.35 -31.97
C ASP A 361 12.58 7.23 -30.93
N GLU A 362 12.65 8.16 -29.97
CA GLU A 362 13.63 8.12 -28.89
C GLU A 362 13.38 6.92 -27.95
N PHE A 363 12.12 6.59 -27.64
CA PHE A 363 11.76 5.35 -26.94
C PHE A 363 12.14 4.10 -27.78
N ALA A 364 11.91 4.13 -29.09
CA ALA A 364 12.28 3.03 -30.00
C ALA A 364 13.79 2.85 -30.18
N LYS A 365 14.62 3.88 -29.91
CA LYS A 365 16.08 3.74 -29.75
C LYS A 365 16.41 3.07 -28.41
N VAL A 366 15.95 3.64 -27.30
CA VAL A 366 16.18 3.11 -25.93
C VAL A 366 15.80 1.63 -25.82
N ARG A 367 14.68 1.23 -26.42
CA ARG A 367 14.21 -0.17 -26.48
C ARG A 367 15.19 -1.11 -27.18
N ARG A 368 15.82 -0.67 -28.28
CA ARG A 368 16.80 -1.45 -29.04
C ARG A 368 18.14 -1.50 -28.32
N ASP A 369 18.69 -0.34 -27.96
CA ASP A 369 20.01 -0.21 -27.33
C ASP A 369 20.11 -1.03 -26.03
N HIS A 370 19.03 -1.11 -25.26
CA HIS A 370 18.96 -1.84 -24.00
C HIS A 370 18.16 -3.17 -24.06
N HIS A 371 17.74 -3.62 -25.24
CA HIS A 371 17.04 -4.90 -25.46
C HIS A 371 15.79 -5.10 -24.57
N LEU A 372 14.99 -4.03 -24.41
CA LEU A 372 13.89 -3.97 -23.44
C LEU A 372 12.56 -4.46 -24.04
N PRO A 373 11.69 -5.10 -23.23
CA PRO A 373 10.36 -5.51 -23.69
C PRO A 373 9.47 -4.27 -23.95
N PRO A 374 8.63 -4.26 -25.00
CA PRO A 374 7.80 -3.11 -25.33
C PRO A 374 6.67 -2.86 -24.30
N GLY A 375 6.22 -3.89 -23.58
CA GLY A 375 5.10 -3.79 -22.64
C GLY A 375 5.42 -3.11 -21.30
N ASP A 376 6.69 -2.92 -20.96
CA ASP A 376 7.11 -2.21 -19.74
C ASP A 376 7.40 -0.70 -19.99
N PHE A 377 7.16 -0.18 -21.22
CA PHE A 377 7.34 1.25 -21.54
C PHE A 377 6.12 2.11 -21.13
N PRO A 378 6.34 3.36 -20.68
CA PRO A 378 5.25 4.28 -20.35
C PRO A 378 4.50 4.78 -21.60
N ASN A 379 3.29 5.30 -21.39
CA ASN A 379 2.52 5.94 -22.46
C ASN A 379 3.23 7.20 -22.98
N VAL A 380 3.47 7.28 -24.30
CA VAL A 380 4.26 8.34 -24.93
C VAL A 380 3.61 9.72 -24.77
N GLU A 381 2.29 9.84 -24.92
CA GLU A 381 1.59 11.13 -24.83
C GLU A 381 1.63 11.71 -23.42
N HIS A 382 1.32 10.91 -22.41
CA HIS A 382 1.40 11.35 -21.01
C HIS A 382 2.85 11.69 -20.61
N PHE A 383 3.83 10.89 -21.07
CA PHE A 383 5.23 11.21 -20.83
C PHE A 383 5.65 12.52 -21.52
N ARG A 384 5.18 12.78 -22.75
CA ARG A 384 5.42 14.02 -23.50
C ARG A 384 4.86 15.24 -22.78
N GLU A 385 3.63 15.14 -22.27
CA GLU A 385 2.97 16.19 -21.48
C GLU A 385 3.80 16.56 -20.25
N VAL A 386 4.15 15.57 -19.41
CA VAL A 386 4.97 15.81 -18.20
C VAL A 386 6.35 16.35 -18.58
N LEU A 387 7.02 15.75 -19.59
CA LEU A 387 8.35 16.16 -20.05
C LEU A 387 8.42 17.62 -20.51
N GLY A 388 7.32 18.15 -21.04
CA GLY A 388 7.19 19.56 -21.44
C GLY A 388 7.44 20.56 -20.29
N GLY A 389 7.18 20.16 -19.04
CA GLY A 389 7.46 20.97 -17.85
C GLY A 389 8.93 21.03 -17.42
N TYR A 390 9.81 20.20 -18.01
CA TYR A 390 11.20 20.04 -17.57
C TYR A 390 12.21 20.68 -18.53
N ASN A 391 13.42 20.93 -18.01
CA ASN A 391 14.58 21.24 -18.82
C ASN A 391 15.45 19.97 -18.88
N ILE A 392 15.56 19.35 -20.06
CA ILE A 392 16.27 18.08 -20.26
C ILE A 392 17.76 18.22 -19.95
N ASP A 393 18.34 19.42 -20.07
CA ASP A 393 19.73 19.68 -19.68
C ASP A 393 19.95 19.69 -18.16
N LYS A 394 18.89 19.67 -17.34
CA LYS A 394 18.98 19.48 -15.88
C LYS A 394 18.81 18.02 -15.42
N PHE A 395 18.64 17.08 -16.35
CA PHE A 395 18.56 15.65 -16.01
C PHE A 395 19.94 15.03 -15.71
N GLU A 396 19.91 13.98 -14.90
CA GLU A 396 21.07 13.17 -14.56
C GLU A 396 21.50 12.27 -15.73
N LYS A 397 22.80 11.99 -15.83
CA LYS A 397 23.31 10.94 -16.72
C LYS A 397 23.05 9.56 -16.12
N LEU A 398 23.15 8.50 -16.92
CA LEU A 398 23.03 7.11 -16.43
C LEU A 398 24.09 6.82 -15.36
N LYS A 399 23.68 6.24 -14.23
CA LYS A 399 24.55 5.84 -13.11
C LYS A 399 24.57 4.30 -13.02
N PRO A 400 25.56 3.61 -13.62
CA PRO A 400 25.56 2.14 -13.71
C PRO A 400 25.40 1.42 -12.36
N LYS A 401 25.92 1.99 -11.26
CA LYS A 401 25.77 1.42 -9.91
C LYS A 401 24.31 1.31 -9.45
N LEU A 402 23.45 2.27 -9.80
CA LEU A 402 22.03 2.22 -9.43
C LEU A 402 21.25 1.22 -10.30
N ILE A 403 21.61 1.11 -11.57
CA ILE A 403 21.05 0.10 -12.48
C ILE A 403 21.42 -1.30 -12.00
N GLN A 404 22.71 -1.53 -11.69
CA GLN A 404 23.19 -2.81 -11.19
C GLN A 404 22.51 -3.19 -9.88
N ALA A 405 22.31 -2.26 -8.94
CA ALA A 405 21.61 -2.55 -7.69
C ALA A 405 20.16 -3.04 -7.92
N VAL A 406 19.45 -2.48 -8.91
CA VAL A 406 18.09 -2.93 -9.28
C VAL A 406 18.10 -4.24 -10.08
N ASP A 407 19.14 -4.49 -10.88
CA ASP A 407 19.31 -5.78 -11.57
C ASP A 407 19.69 -6.92 -10.61
N ASP A 408 20.54 -6.66 -9.62
CA ASP A 408 20.86 -7.61 -8.55
C ASP A 408 19.60 -7.92 -7.73
N MET A 409 18.80 -6.88 -7.42
CA MET A 409 17.52 -7.00 -6.72
C MET A 409 16.53 -7.92 -7.46
N LEU A 410 16.40 -7.74 -8.77
CA LEU A 410 15.49 -8.51 -9.62
C LEU A 410 16.02 -9.93 -9.91
N GLY A 411 17.34 -10.09 -10.07
CA GLY A 411 17.97 -11.35 -10.45
C GLY A 411 18.29 -12.30 -9.29
N TYR A 412 18.56 -11.76 -8.09
CA TYR A 412 19.03 -12.53 -6.94
C TYR A 412 18.25 -12.22 -5.64
N ASP A 413 18.19 -10.96 -5.18
CA ASP A 413 17.66 -10.68 -3.84
C ASP A 413 16.17 -11.03 -3.69
N ILE A 414 15.32 -10.72 -4.68
CA ILE A 414 13.89 -11.11 -4.64
C ILE A 414 13.73 -12.63 -4.74
N PRO A 415 14.34 -13.34 -5.71
CA PRO A 415 14.35 -14.82 -5.71
C PRO A 415 14.84 -15.45 -4.40
N ASP A 416 15.84 -14.90 -3.74
CA ASP A 416 16.35 -15.43 -2.47
C ASP A 416 15.46 -15.06 -1.27
N LEU A 417 14.82 -13.89 -1.28
CA LEU A 417 13.79 -13.54 -0.29
C LEU A 417 12.65 -14.57 -0.31
N LEU A 418 12.16 -14.92 -1.50
CA LEU A 418 11.04 -15.87 -1.69
C LEU A 418 11.42 -17.34 -1.43
N LYS A 419 12.72 -17.68 -1.38
CA LYS A 419 13.19 -19.00 -0.90
C LYS A 419 13.24 -19.07 0.62
N ASN A 420 13.65 -17.97 1.27
CA ASN A 420 13.88 -17.91 2.71
C ASN A 420 12.59 -17.64 3.51
N PHE A 421 11.65 -16.89 2.94
CA PHE A 421 10.37 -16.55 3.56
C PHE A 421 9.23 -17.06 2.68
N ARG A 422 8.37 -17.91 3.25
CA ARG A 422 7.11 -18.30 2.60
C ARG A 422 6.06 -17.21 2.74
N ASN A 423 5.04 -17.29 1.90
CA ASN A 423 3.82 -16.49 2.06
C ASN A 423 3.22 -16.84 3.45
N PRO A 424 2.97 -15.88 4.36
CA PRO A 424 2.48 -16.17 5.71
C PRO A 424 1.03 -16.68 5.76
N TYR A 425 0.39 -16.79 4.60
CA TYR A 425 -0.98 -17.26 4.39
C TYR A 425 -1.02 -18.54 3.54
N GLU A 426 0.08 -19.31 3.49
CA GLU A 426 0.18 -20.54 2.68
C GLU A 426 -0.41 -21.81 3.30
#